data_AF-L0PI74-F1
#
_entry.id   AF-L0PI74-F1
#
_cell.length_a   1.000
_cell.length_b   1.000
_cell.length_c   1.000
_cell.angle_alpha   90.00
_cell.angle_beta   90.00
_cell.angle_gamma   90.00
#
_symmetry.space_group_name_H-M   'P 1'
#
loop_
_entity.id
_entity.type
_entity.pdbx_description
1 polymer ?
#
loop_
_entity_poly.entity_id
_entity_poly.type
_entity_poly.pdbx_seq_one_letter_code
_entity_poly.pdbx_strand_id
1 'polypeptide(L)'
;MDDPLMWGLFPLKTWMKGRIRWALGAADICFTEPLRALFFSLGQTLPIERHGAGLFQAGIDEAIQLVSDPARGWIHVFPEGRVHQDPQETIRYFRWGVARIILEAAMRSDRLPCVLPIFLRGFDKIMPEQESAELGDVHLEQQMQTKNKSMAQQPLLQHFLKQFHFFQRLPRLGRSIEVHFGSPVPDSQLAGFVDVWRKLCWSSRIKASDKDIRLEETAKKKESNAFPESFSASMVEDSQTARQLRSDLAALLHHHVERLRYEASLNNTPSPTKNSSLFF
;
A
#
# COMPACT_ATOMS: atom_id res chain seq x y z
N MET A 1 -9.91 -1.95 -7.69
CA MET A 1 -10.00 -2.87 -6.52
C MET A 1 -8.98 -3.97 -6.74
N ASP A 2 -7.70 -3.62 -6.74
CA ASP A 2 -6.75 -4.44 -7.48
C ASP A 2 -6.22 -5.57 -6.59
N ASP A 3 -6.04 -5.30 -5.29
CA ASP A 3 -5.57 -6.26 -4.30
C ASP A 3 -6.55 -7.43 -4.05
N PRO A 4 -7.86 -7.24 -3.77
CA PRO A 4 -8.78 -8.37 -3.62
C PRO A 4 -8.93 -9.19 -4.90
N LEU A 5 -8.86 -8.56 -6.07
CA LEU A 5 -9.01 -9.25 -7.36
C LEU A 5 -7.75 -10.05 -7.73
N MET A 6 -6.56 -9.46 -7.57
CA MET A 6 -5.31 -10.14 -7.87
C MET A 6 -5.11 -11.40 -7.01
N TRP A 7 -5.38 -11.28 -5.72
CA TRP A 7 -5.01 -12.32 -4.76
C TRP A 7 -6.20 -13.16 -4.28
N GLY A 8 -7.43 -12.68 -4.46
CA GLY A 8 -8.65 -13.44 -4.19
C GLY A 8 -8.84 -14.62 -5.16
N LEU A 9 -8.13 -14.62 -6.28
CA LEU A 9 -8.07 -15.74 -7.22
C LEU A 9 -7.22 -16.91 -6.73
N PHE A 10 -6.46 -16.76 -5.63
CA PHE A 10 -5.67 -17.88 -5.11
C PHE A 10 -6.55 -19.00 -4.53
N PRO A 11 -6.13 -20.27 -4.67
CA PRO A 11 -6.81 -21.38 -4.05
C PRO A 11 -6.99 -21.17 -2.53
N LEU A 12 -8.15 -21.54 -1.98
CA LEU A 12 -8.46 -21.45 -0.55
C LEU A 12 -7.40 -22.11 0.36
N LYS A 13 -6.67 -23.12 -0.15
CA LYS A 13 -5.55 -23.75 0.57
C LYS A 13 -4.40 -22.78 0.87
N THR A 14 -4.18 -21.78 0.02
CA THR A 14 -3.18 -20.72 0.25
C THR A 14 -3.64 -19.78 1.35
N TRP A 15 -4.93 -19.43 1.37
CA TRP A 15 -5.56 -18.64 2.42
C TRP A 15 -5.48 -19.34 3.79
N MET A 16 -5.79 -20.63 3.86
CA MET A 16 -5.77 -21.41 5.11
C MET A 16 -4.37 -21.63 5.70
N LYS A 17 -3.29 -21.41 4.92
CA LYS A 17 -1.91 -21.55 5.42
C LYS A 17 -1.41 -20.32 6.19
N GLY A 18 -2.20 -19.25 6.29
CA GLY A 18 -1.83 -18.04 7.05
C GLY A 18 -0.63 -17.27 6.48
N ARG A 19 -0.24 -17.55 5.23
CA ARG A 19 0.91 -16.92 4.54
C ARG A 19 0.48 -15.87 3.51
N ILE A 20 -0.73 -15.33 3.66
CA ILE A 20 -1.21 -14.28 2.78
C ILE A 20 -0.56 -12.95 3.14
N ARG A 21 -0.35 -12.13 2.11
CA ARG A 21 0.16 -10.78 2.27
C ARG A 21 -0.78 -9.94 3.10
N TRP A 22 -0.20 -9.05 3.87
CA TRP A 22 -0.90 -7.87 4.34
C TRP A 22 -0.97 -6.83 3.22
N ALA A 23 -2.05 -6.06 3.14
CA ALA A 23 -2.20 -4.99 2.17
C ALA A 23 -2.37 -3.64 2.87
N LEU A 24 -1.97 -2.55 2.22
CA LEU A 24 -2.28 -1.19 2.70
C LEU A 24 -3.54 -0.68 2.01
N GLY A 25 -4.59 -0.41 2.78
CA GLY A 25 -5.89 0.03 2.28
C GLY A 25 -6.24 1.44 2.74
N ALA A 26 -6.82 2.24 1.84
CA ALA A 26 -7.28 3.58 2.15
C ALA A 26 -8.41 3.55 3.19
N ALA A 27 -8.22 4.15 4.37
CA ALA A 27 -9.18 4.15 5.48
C ALA A 27 -10.54 4.75 5.06
N ASP A 28 -10.50 5.84 4.31
CA ASP A 28 -11.66 6.57 3.79
C ASP A 28 -12.42 5.83 2.68
N ILE A 29 -11.86 4.75 2.13
CA ILE A 29 -12.52 3.91 1.11
C ILE A 29 -12.79 2.50 1.61
N CYS A 30 -11.98 1.92 2.48
CA CYS A 30 -12.11 0.52 2.89
C CYS A 30 -12.82 0.37 4.24
N PHE A 31 -12.76 1.39 5.10
CA PHE A 31 -13.15 1.26 6.51
C PHE A 31 -14.32 2.17 6.93
N THR A 32 -15.07 2.74 5.99
CA THR A 32 -16.19 3.63 6.36
C THR A 32 -17.43 2.90 6.88
N GLU A 33 -17.66 1.65 6.45
CA GLU A 33 -18.85 0.87 6.79
C GLU A 33 -18.45 -0.40 7.54
N PRO A 34 -19.20 -0.84 8.57
CA PRO A 34 -18.81 -1.97 9.41
C PRO A 34 -18.59 -3.30 8.67
N LEU A 35 -19.48 -3.67 7.73
CA LEU A 35 -19.30 -4.90 6.95
C LEU A 35 -18.10 -4.83 6.02
N ARG A 36 -17.81 -3.64 5.48
CA ARG A 36 -16.68 -3.42 4.59
C ARG A 36 -15.37 -3.43 5.36
N ALA A 37 -15.35 -2.74 6.50
CA ALA A 37 -14.25 -2.79 7.45
C ALA A 37 -13.96 -4.24 7.88
N LEU A 38 -15.00 -5.02 8.21
CA LEU A 38 -14.84 -6.44 8.55
C LEU A 38 -14.22 -7.23 7.39
N PHE A 39 -14.71 -7.06 6.16
CA PHE A 39 -14.15 -7.74 4.98
C PHE A 39 -12.67 -7.43 4.78
N PHE A 40 -12.27 -6.15 4.82
CA PHE A 40 -10.88 -5.75 4.63
C PHE A 40 -9.98 -6.13 5.81
N SER A 41 -10.49 -6.07 7.04
CA SER A 41 -9.79 -6.58 8.22
C SER A 41 -9.52 -8.09 8.13
N LEU A 42 -10.53 -8.87 7.71
CA LEU A 42 -10.36 -10.32 7.48
C LEU A 42 -9.41 -10.62 6.31
N GLY A 43 -9.36 -9.72 5.32
CA GLY A 43 -8.42 -9.77 4.20
C GLY A 43 -7.00 -9.30 4.54
N GLN A 44 -6.67 -9.11 5.83
CA GLN A 44 -5.34 -8.64 6.29
C GLN A 44 -4.95 -7.27 5.69
N THR A 45 -5.91 -6.35 5.60
CA THR A 45 -5.65 -4.98 5.12
C THR A 45 -5.44 -4.04 6.30
N LEU A 46 -4.33 -3.32 6.30
CA LEU A 46 -4.04 -2.25 7.27
C LEU A 46 -4.66 -0.92 6.80
N PRO A 47 -5.34 -0.18 7.69
CA PRO A 47 -5.93 1.11 7.36
C PRO A 47 -4.85 2.20 7.24
N ILE A 48 -4.92 2.97 6.16
CA ILE A 48 -4.02 4.08 5.85
C ILE A 48 -4.83 5.33 5.52
N GLU A 49 -4.55 6.42 6.23
CA GLU A 49 -5.15 7.72 5.96
C GLU A 49 -4.38 8.42 4.84
N ARG A 50 -5.10 8.80 3.78
CA ARG A 50 -4.50 9.45 2.60
C ARG A 50 -4.42 10.97 2.74
N HIS A 51 -5.22 11.55 3.63
CA HIS A 51 -5.37 12.99 3.81
C HIS A 51 -5.20 13.33 5.30
N GLY A 52 -4.34 14.29 5.63
CA GLY A 52 -4.23 14.85 6.98
C GLY A 52 -3.27 14.14 7.94
N ALA A 53 -3.14 12.81 7.93
CA ALA A 53 -2.30 12.07 8.89
C ALA A 53 -0.79 12.19 8.65
N GLY A 54 -0.37 12.48 7.41
CA GLY A 54 1.05 12.58 7.07
C GLY A 54 1.76 11.23 7.00
N LEU A 55 3.06 11.22 7.30
CA LEU A 55 3.94 10.05 7.16
C LEU A 55 3.90 9.10 8.37
N PHE A 56 3.58 9.65 9.54
CA PHE A 56 3.62 8.98 10.84
C PHE A 56 2.21 8.63 11.27
N GLN A 57 1.76 7.46 10.81
CA GLN A 57 0.44 6.94 11.10
C GLN A 57 0.56 5.48 11.51
N ALA A 58 -0.37 5.03 12.36
CA ALA A 58 -0.35 3.70 12.95
C ALA A 58 -0.25 2.58 11.89
N GLY A 59 -0.97 2.69 10.77
CA GLY A 59 -0.92 1.68 9.72
C GLY A 59 0.45 1.51 9.05
N ILE A 60 1.26 2.57 8.95
CA ILE A 60 2.64 2.46 8.44
C ILE A 60 3.56 1.87 9.50
N ASP A 61 3.35 2.21 10.78
CA ASP A 61 4.12 1.67 11.89
C ASP A 61 3.90 0.16 12.04
N GLU A 62 2.65 -0.28 11.92
CA GLU A 62 2.29 -1.70 11.87
C GLU A 62 2.91 -2.40 10.65
N ALA A 63 2.88 -1.76 9.47
CA ALA A 63 3.54 -2.30 8.28
C ALA A 63 5.05 -2.47 8.48
N ILE A 64 5.71 -1.51 9.13
CA ILE A 64 7.12 -1.63 9.50
C ILE A 64 7.35 -2.83 10.42
N GLN A 65 6.52 -3.00 11.46
CA GLN A 65 6.64 -4.14 12.38
C GLN A 65 6.46 -5.48 11.66
N LEU A 66 5.49 -5.57 10.74
CA LEU A 66 5.25 -6.79 9.95
C LEU A 66 6.44 -7.14 9.04
N VAL A 67 7.04 -6.14 8.38
CA VAL A 67 8.20 -6.34 7.50
C VAL A 67 9.47 -6.63 8.29
N SER A 68 9.59 -6.09 9.51
CA SER A 68 10.77 -6.28 10.36
C SER A 68 10.87 -7.68 10.95
N ASP A 69 9.73 -8.31 11.23
CA ASP A 69 9.66 -9.61 11.87
C ASP A 69 9.56 -10.74 10.82
N PRO A 70 10.58 -11.62 10.71
CA PRO A 70 10.60 -12.71 9.73
C PRO A 70 9.47 -13.73 9.93
N ALA A 71 8.80 -13.76 11.08
CA ALA A 71 7.66 -14.62 11.35
C ALA A 71 6.31 -14.00 10.96
N ARG A 72 6.23 -12.68 10.71
CA ARG A 72 4.96 -11.94 10.55
C ARG A 72 4.46 -11.80 9.11
N GLY A 73 5.26 -12.19 8.12
CA GLY A 73 4.85 -12.32 6.72
C GLY A 73 5.41 -11.23 5.81
N TRP A 74 4.63 -10.84 4.81
CA TRP A 74 5.02 -9.84 3.81
C TRP A 74 3.87 -8.88 3.54
N ILE A 75 4.20 -7.69 3.04
CA ILE A 75 3.22 -6.65 2.71
C ILE A 75 3.17 -6.41 1.20
N HIS A 76 2.00 -6.06 0.69
CA HIS A 76 1.80 -5.56 -0.66
C HIS A 76 1.32 -4.11 -0.59
N VAL A 77 1.95 -3.25 -1.39
CA VAL A 77 1.74 -1.80 -1.32
C VAL A 77 1.50 -1.24 -2.71
N PHE A 78 0.51 -0.36 -2.84
CA PHE A 78 0.30 0.48 -4.03
C PHE A 78 0.92 1.85 -3.80
N PRO A 79 2.16 2.09 -4.26
CA PRO A 79 2.95 3.24 -3.85
C PRO A 79 2.43 4.58 -4.40
N GLU A 80 1.59 4.61 -5.42
CA GLU A 80 1.01 5.86 -5.97
C GLU A 80 0.01 6.52 -5.00
N GLY A 81 -0.55 5.75 -4.07
CA GLY A 81 -1.51 6.23 -3.06
C GLY A 81 -2.90 6.60 -3.59
N ARG A 82 -3.12 6.45 -4.90
CA ARG A 82 -4.41 6.64 -5.59
C ARG A 82 -4.51 5.67 -6.76
N VAL A 83 -5.74 5.36 -7.18
CA VAL A 83 -5.98 4.66 -8.45
C VAL A 83 -5.54 5.58 -9.57
N HIS A 84 -4.81 5.03 -10.55
CA HIS A 84 -4.34 5.75 -11.73
C HIS A 84 -4.60 4.89 -12.94
N GLN A 85 -5.54 5.32 -13.79
CA GLN A 85 -5.87 4.65 -15.04
C GLN A 85 -5.55 5.60 -16.19
N ASP A 86 -4.36 5.43 -16.75
CA ASP A 86 -3.87 6.22 -17.86
C ASP A 86 -3.89 5.40 -19.15
N PRO A 87 -4.45 5.91 -20.27
CA PRO A 87 -4.51 5.17 -21.53
C PRO A 87 -3.13 4.78 -22.09
N GLN A 88 -2.08 5.53 -21.74
CA GLN A 88 -0.69 5.24 -22.11
C GLN A 88 0.03 4.39 -21.05
N GLU A 89 -0.71 3.91 -20.04
CA GLU A 89 -0.25 3.06 -18.95
C GLU A 89 0.89 3.68 -18.15
N THR A 90 0.99 5.02 -18.12
CA THR A 90 2.04 5.71 -17.34
C THR A 90 1.91 5.44 -15.85
N ILE A 91 3.03 5.31 -15.14
CA ILE A 91 3.04 5.10 -13.68
C ILE A 91 3.35 6.43 -12.99
N ARG A 92 2.52 6.87 -12.03
CA ARG A 92 2.82 8.09 -11.26
C ARG A 92 3.99 7.90 -10.31
N TYR A 93 4.52 9.02 -9.81
CA TYR A 93 5.53 9.01 -8.76
C TYR A 93 5.08 8.20 -7.54
N PHE A 94 6.04 7.54 -6.90
CA PHE A 94 5.79 6.78 -5.69
C PHE A 94 5.83 7.68 -4.46
N ARG A 95 4.85 7.50 -3.57
CA ARG A 95 4.82 8.19 -2.29
C ARG A 95 5.96 7.70 -1.42
N TRP A 96 6.75 8.62 -0.90
CA TRP A 96 7.88 8.37 0.00
C TRP A 96 7.57 7.59 1.30
N GLY A 97 6.29 7.29 1.59
CA GLY A 97 5.90 6.39 2.67
C GLY A 97 6.42 4.97 2.49
N VAL A 98 6.56 4.50 1.24
CA VAL A 98 7.16 3.18 0.99
C VAL A 98 8.65 3.13 1.35
N ALA A 99 9.36 4.24 1.12
CA ALA A 99 10.76 4.36 1.52
C ALA A 99 10.91 4.31 3.04
N ARG A 100 9.98 4.94 3.79
CA ARG A 100 9.96 4.85 5.26
C ARG A 100 9.84 3.41 5.74
N ILE A 101 8.93 2.62 5.16
CA ILE A 101 8.73 1.22 5.55
C ILE A 101 10.04 0.44 5.43
N ILE A 102 10.73 0.57 4.31
CA ILE A 102 12.00 -0.14 4.03
C ILE A 102 13.10 0.32 4.98
N LEU A 103 13.31 1.64 5.10
CA LEU A 103 14.38 2.22 5.90
C LEU A 103 14.24 1.88 7.38
N GLU A 104 13.03 1.99 7.92
CA GLU A 104 12.78 1.69 9.32
C GLU A 104 12.73 0.20 9.63
N ALA A 105 12.26 -0.64 8.69
CA ALA A 105 12.32 -2.09 8.88
C ALA A 105 13.78 -2.57 8.89
N ALA A 106 14.62 -2.06 7.99
CA ALA A 106 16.05 -2.35 7.94
C ALA A 106 16.85 -1.82 9.15
N MET A 107 16.28 -0.91 9.94
CA MET A 107 16.84 -0.47 11.23
C MET A 107 16.47 -1.41 12.38
N ARG A 108 15.31 -2.07 12.28
CA ARG A 108 14.76 -2.93 13.34
C ARG A 108 15.16 -4.40 13.21
N SER A 109 15.70 -4.79 12.05
CA SER A 109 16.11 -6.15 11.73
C SER A 109 17.55 -6.19 11.24
N ASP A 110 18.25 -7.29 11.49
CA ASP A 110 19.61 -7.53 10.97
C ASP A 110 19.63 -7.85 9.47
N ARG A 111 18.46 -7.96 8.83
CA ARG A 111 18.30 -8.27 7.40
C ARG A 111 17.59 -7.16 6.67
N LEU A 112 18.00 -6.92 5.42
CA LEU A 112 17.31 -6.02 4.52
C LEU A 112 15.99 -6.66 4.05
N PRO A 113 14.89 -5.90 3.98
CA PRO A 113 13.65 -6.41 3.43
C PRO A 113 13.79 -6.63 1.92
N CYS A 114 13.39 -7.82 1.46
CA CYS A 114 13.32 -8.13 0.04
C CYS A 114 12.18 -7.33 -0.62
N VAL A 115 12.50 -6.47 -1.58
CA VAL A 115 11.52 -5.67 -2.32
C VAL A 115 11.31 -6.27 -3.70
N LEU A 116 10.10 -6.74 -3.98
CA LEU A 116 9.73 -7.33 -5.27
C LEU A 116 8.84 -6.35 -6.06
N PRO A 117 9.32 -5.77 -7.17
CA PRO A 117 8.52 -4.91 -8.02
C PRO A 117 7.47 -5.73 -8.79
N ILE A 118 6.25 -5.22 -8.85
CA ILE A 118 5.12 -5.84 -9.56
C ILE A 118 4.47 -4.77 -10.43
N PHE A 119 4.20 -5.09 -11.70
CA PHE A 119 3.43 -4.25 -12.60
C PHE A 119 2.11 -4.94 -12.97
N LEU A 120 1.01 -4.20 -12.88
CA LEU A 120 -0.36 -4.69 -13.09
C LEU A 120 -0.98 -4.02 -14.31
N ARG A 121 -1.63 -4.81 -15.17
CA ARG A 121 -2.28 -4.31 -16.39
C ARG A 121 -3.65 -4.97 -16.59
N GLY A 122 -4.61 -4.21 -17.14
CA GLY A 122 -5.94 -4.71 -17.50
C GLY A 122 -7.01 -4.56 -16.41
N PHE A 123 -6.64 -4.07 -15.23
CA PHE A 123 -7.60 -3.77 -14.15
C PHE A 123 -8.56 -2.64 -14.51
N ASP A 124 -8.11 -1.68 -15.32
CA ASP A 124 -8.91 -0.61 -15.94
C ASP A 124 -10.05 -1.17 -16.80
N LYS A 125 -9.81 -2.28 -17.51
CA LYS A 125 -10.82 -2.94 -18.36
C LYS A 125 -11.89 -3.66 -17.54
N ILE A 126 -11.57 -4.04 -16.30
CA ILE A 126 -12.46 -4.75 -15.40
C ILE A 126 -13.28 -3.79 -14.55
N MET A 127 -12.64 -2.72 -14.05
CA MET A 127 -13.29 -1.65 -13.29
C MET A 127 -12.74 -0.27 -13.72
N PRO A 128 -13.32 0.36 -14.77
CA PRO A 128 -12.92 1.68 -15.23
C PRO A 128 -13.30 2.78 -14.22
N GLU A 129 -12.43 3.77 -14.01
CA GLU A 129 -12.62 4.86 -13.05
C GLU A 129 -13.74 5.84 -13.45
N GLN A 130 -13.86 6.19 -14.73
CA GLN A 130 -14.80 7.22 -15.22
C GLN A 130 -16.27 6.77 -15.19
N GLU A 131 -16.57 5.53 -15.61
CA GLU A 131 -17.94 4.99 -15.55
C GLU A 131 -18.41 4.81 -14.10
N SER A 132 -17.50 4.62 -13.14
CA SER A 132 -17.88 4.53 -11.72
C SER A 132 -18.49 5.82 -11.15
N ALA A 133 -18.25 6.97 -11.77
CA ALA A 133 -18.87 8.25 -11.42
C ALA A 133 -20.22 8.40 -12.12
N GLU A 134 -20.29 8.17 -13.43
CA GLU A 134 -21.50 8.37 -14.23
C GLU A 134 -22.61 7.33 -13.94
N LEU A 135 -22.26 6.06 -13.68
CA LEU A 135 -23.24 5.03 -13.33
C LEU A 135 -23.83 5.22 -11.93
N GLY A 136 -23.11 5.92 -11.04
CA GLY A 136 -23.60 6.29 -9.71
C GLY A 136 -24.73 7.31 -9.82
N ASP A 137 -24.54 8.33 -10.64
CA ASP A 137 -25.47 9.45 -10.76
C ASP A 137 -26.72 9.09 -11.60
N VAL A 138 -26.55 8.38 -12.72
CA VAL A 138 -27.69 8.00 -13.60
C VAL A 138 -28.61 6.96 -12.95
N HIS A 139 -28.05 6.02 -12.17
CA HIS A 139 -28.85 4.99 -11.49
C HIS A 139 -29.56 5.53 -10.25
N LEU A 140 -28.99 6.53 -9.57
CA LEU A 140 -29.65 7.26 -8.47
C LEU A 140 -30.86 8.04 -8.98
N GLU A 141 -30.75 8.76 -10.10
CA GLU A 141 -31.90 9.47 -10.69
C GLU A 141 -33.01 8.52 -11.15
N GLN A 142 -32.65 7.42 -11.83
CA GLN A 142 -33.63 6.45 -12.33
C GLN A 142 -34.30 5.63 -11.23
N GLN A 143 -33.59 5.27 -10.15
CA GLN A 143 -34.18 4.54 -9.01
C GLN A 143 -35.01 5.46 -8.10
N MET A 144 -34.62 6.72 -7.91
CA MET A 144 -35.44 7.70 -7.17
C MET A 144 -36.72 8.07 -7.92
N GLN A 145 -36.71 8.05 -9.25
CA GLN A 145 -37.91 8.27 -10.07
C GLN A 145 -38.83 7.05 -10.16
N THR A 146 -38.31 5.81 -10.13
CA THR A 146 -39.12 4.59 -10.28
C THR A 146 -39.66 4.00 -8.98
N LYS A 147 -39.10 4.34 -7.81
CA LYS A 147 -39.60 3.88 -6.50
C LYS A 147 -40.17 5.00 -5.66
N ASN A 148 -41.24 5.62 -6.16
CA ASN A 148 -42.16 6.34 -5.29
C ASN A 148 -43.35 5.45 -4.88
N LYS A 149 -43.54 5.35 -3.55
CA LYS A 149 -44.64 4.72 -2.80
C LYS A 149 -44.55 3.21 -2.54
N SER A 150 -43.64 2.79 -1.64
CA SER A 150 -43.88 1.70 -0.65
C SER A 150 -42.61 1.35 0.13
N MET A 151 -41.43 1.50 -0.47
CA MET A 151 -40.15 1.06 0.10
C MET A 151 -39.40 2.12 0.94
N ALA A 152 -40.07 3.24 1.25
CA ALA A 152 -39.50 4.39 1.96
C ALA A 152 -39.56 4.28 3.50
N GLN A 153 -40.14 3.20 4.05
CA GLN A 153 -40.40 3.09 5.50
C GLN A 153 -39.47 2.13 6.26
N GLN A 154 -38.49 1.50 5.61
CA GLN A 154 -37.57 0.57 6.27
C GLN A 154 -36.11 1.07 6.18
N PRO A 155 -35.66 1.91 7.13
CA PRO A 155 -34.30 2.43 7.13
C PRO A 155 -33.24 1.31 7.24
N LEU A 156 -33.58 0.19 7.88
CA LEU A 156 -32.73 -1.00 7.95
C LEU A 156 -32.50 -1.66 6.59
N LEU A 157 -33.53 -1.76 5.77
CA LEU A 157 -33.42 -2.39 4.45
C LEU A 157 -32.67 -1.48 3.47
N GLN A 158 -32.83 -0.16 3.60
CA GLN A 158 -32.02 0.82 2.88
C GLN A 158 -30.54 0.80 3.32
N HIS A 159 -30.26 0.67 4.62
CA HIS A 159 -28.90 0.51 5.12
C HIS A 159 -28.25 -0.80 4.66
N PHE A 160 -29.01 -1.90 4.70
CA PHE A 160 -28.58 -3.22 4.21
C PHE A 160 -28.31 -3.22 2.69
N LEU A 161 -29.19 -2.59 1.89
CA LEU A 161 -28.99 -2.46 0.45
C LEU A 161 -27.81 -1.53 0.11
N LYS A 162 -27.58 -0.44 0.86
CA LYS A 162 -26.39 0.41 0.71
C LYS A 162 -25.10 -0.35 1.02
N GLN A 163 -25.09 -1.25 2.00
CA GLN A 163 -23.96 -2.15 2.27
C GLN A 163 -23.71 -3.11 1.10
N PHE A 164 -24.76 -3.59 0.42
CA PHE A 164 -24.64 -4.43 -0.78
C PHE A 164 -24.28 -3.65 -2.06
N HIS A 165 -24.55 -2.34 -2.15
CA HIS A 165 -24.14 -1.50 -3.28
C HIS A 165 -22.61 -1.48 -3.49
N PHE A 166 -21.82 -1.67 -2.42
CA PHE A 166 -20.37 -1.90 -2.54
C PHE A 166 -20.04 -3.11 -3.43
N PHE A 167 -20.85 -4.16 -3.38
CA PHE A 167 -20.73 -5.36 -4.22
C PHE A 167 -21.44 -5.23 -5.58
N GLN A 168 -22.22 -4.17 -5.83
CA GLN A 168 -22.84 -3.94 -7.14
C GLN A 168 -21.85 -3.45 -8.21
N ARG A 169 -20.66 -2.99 -7.82
CA ARG A 169 -19.52 -2.87 -8.73
C ARG A 169 -18.93 -4.26 -8.95
N LEU A 170 -19.65 -5.10 -9.70
CA LEU A 170 -19.13 -6.39 -10.10
C LEU A 170 -18.03 -6.20 -11.16
N PRO A 171 -16.90 -6.91 -11.03
CA PRO A 171 -15.86 -6.88 -12.05
C PRO A 171 -16.43 -7.34 -13.39
N ARG A 172 -16.11 -6.63 -14.49
CA ARG A 172 -16.47 -7.08 -15.84
C ARG A 172 -15.79 -8.42 -16.11
N LEU A 173 -16.60 -9.47 -16.29
CA LEU A 173 -16.11 -10.82 -16.56
C LEU A 173 -15.63 -10.94 -18.01
N GLY A 174 -14.69 -11.87 -18.27
CA GLY A 174 -14.16 -12.15 -19.61
C GLY A 174 -13.10 -11.18 -20.11
N ARG A 175 -12.54 -10.32 -19.24
CA ARG A 175 -11.37 -9.49 -19.54
C ARG A 175 -10.11 -10.10 -18.91
N SER A 176 -8.97 -10.00 -19.57
CA SER A 176 -7.69 -10.49 -19.07
C SER A 176 -7.02 -9.47 -18.16
N ILE A 177 -6.46 -9.97 -17.06
CA ILE A 177 -5.49 -9.26 -16.22
C ILE A 177 -4.12 -9.83 -16.52
N GLU A 178 -3.12 -8.97 -16.62
CA GLU A 178 -1.73 -9.38 -16.65
C GLU A 178 -1.02 -8.87 -15.38
N VAL A 179 -0.26 -9.77 -14.76
CA VAL A 179 0.57 -9.47 -13.58
C VAL A 179 2.00 -9.81 -13.94
N HIS A 180 2.86 -8.78 -13.97
CA HIS A 180 4.26 -8.90 -14.34
C HIS A 180 5.11 -8.78 -13.07
N PHE A 181 5.84 -9.85 -12.74
CA PHE A 181 6.75 -9.89 -11.60
C PHE A 181 8.17 -9.58 -12.04
N GLY A 182 8.81 -8.62 -11.38
CA GLY A 182 10.22 -8.33 -11.62
C GLY A 182 11.17 -9.21 -10.85
N SER A 183 12.46 -8.91 -11.01
CA SER A 183 13.49 -9.42 -10.09
C SER A 183 13.49 -8.61 -8.80
N PRO A 184 13.80 -9.22 -7.65
CA PRO A 184 14.00 -8.48 -6.40
C PRO A 184 15.00 -7.33 -6.58
N VAL A 185 14.72 -6.19 -5.96
CA VAL A 185 15.65 -5.05 -5.93
C VAL A 185 16.94 -5.50 -5.23
N PRO A 186 18.12 -5.34 -5.84
CA PRO A 186 19.36 -5.81 -5.24
C PRO A 186 19.65 -5.14 -3.89
N ASP A 187 20.04 -5.95 -2.91
CA ASP A 187 20.42 -5.47 -1.57
C ASP A 187 21.51 -4.39 -1.62
N SER A 188 22.43 -4.46 -2.59
CA SER A 188 23.47 -3.45 -2.78
C SER A 188 22.91 -2.06 -3.10
N GLN A 189 21.78 -1.99 -3.79
CA GLN A 189 21.10 -0.72 -4.08
C GLN A 189 20.39 -0.17 -2.84
N LEU A 190 19.81 -1.05 -2.00
CA LEU A 190 19.10 -0.65 -0.79
C LEU A 190 20.06 -0.31 0.38
N ALA A 191 21.16 -1.04 0.51
CA ALA A 191 22.12 -0.90 1.59
C ALA A 191 22.66 0.53 1.72
N GLY A 192 22.97 1.18 0.59
CA GLY A 192 23.44 2.56 0.58
C GLY A 192 22.45 3.54 1.22
N PHE A 193 21.15 3.41 0.94
CA PHE A 193 20.13 4.24 1.57
C PHE A 193 19.99 3.95 3.06
N VAL A 194 20.05 2.67 3.44
CA VAL A 194 19.95 2.24 4.84
C VAL A 194 21.15 2.74 5.66
N ASP A 195 22.36 2.73 5.11
CA ASP A 195 23.55 3.22 5.80
C ASP A 195 23.53 4.74 6.00
N VAL A 196 23.06 5.49 5.00
CA VAL A 196 22.84 6.94 5.16
C VAL A 196 21.76 7.19 6.21
N TRP A 197 20.68 6.43 6.19
CA TRP A 197 19.61 6.50 7.17
C TRP A 197 20.10 6.21 8.60
N ARG A 198 20.90 5.15 8.80
CA ARG A 198 21.56 4.81 10.07
C ARG A 198 22.38 5.97 10.60
N LYS A 199 23.21 6.59 9.74
CA LYS A 199 24.04 7.74 10.11
C LYS A 199 23.19 8.95 10.51
N LEU A 200 22.10 9.21 9.80
CA LEU A 200 21.16 10.29 10.14
C LEU A 200 20.50 10.04 11.50
N CYS A 201 19.96 8.84 11.73
CA CYS A 201 19.36 8.47 13.02
C CYS A 201 20.37 8.57 14.17
N TRP A 202 21.59 8.09 13.97
CA TRP A 202 22.66 8.17 14.98
C TRP A 202 23.03 9.63 15.29
N SER A 203 23.17 10.46 14.27
CA SER A 203 23.49 11.89 14.43
C SER A 203 22.38 12.63 15.18
N SER A 204 21.11 12.34 14.88
CA SER A 204 19.97 12.89 15.62
C SER A 204 19.93 12.40 17.07
N ARG A 205 20.29 11.14 17.33
CA ARG A 205 20.39 10.59 18.68
C ARG A 205 21.46 11.28 19.52
N ILE A 206 22.65 11.53 18.96
CA ILE A 206 23.71 12.28 19.66
C ILE A 206 23.22 13.68 20.03
N LYS A 207 22.57 14.38 19.10
CA LYS A 207 22.04 15.73 19.36
C LYS A 207 20.94 15.75 20.42
N ALA A 208 20.07 14.74 20.42
CA ALA A 208 19.05 14.58 21.46
C ALA A 208 19.69 14.30 22.80
N SER A 209 20.65 13.37 22.86
CA SER A 209 21.40 13.06 24.09
C SER A 209 22.20 14.24 24.62
N ASP A 210 22.81 15.07 23.77
CA ASP A 210 23.55 16.27 24.18
C ASP A 210 22.59 17.35 24.74
N LYS A 211 21.38 17.44 24.17
CA LYS A 211 20.30 18.28 24.70
C LYS A 211 19.75 17.75 26.02
N ASP A 212 19.61 16.43 26.14
CA ASP A 212 19.14 15.75 27.35
C ASP A 212 20.19 15.81 28.46
N ILE A 213 21.49 15.67 28.17
CA ILE A 213 22.59 15.89 29.14
C ILE A 213 22.55 17.33 29.67
N ARG A 214 22.24 18.30 28.80
CA ARG A 214 22.06 19.72 29.19
C ARG A 214 20.78 19.96 30.02
N LEU A 215 19.82 19.02 30.00
CA LEU A 215 18.59 19.04 30.79
C LEU A 215 18.68 18.12 32.03
N GLU A 216 19.57 17.13 32.03
CA GLU A 216 19.85 16.20 33.14
C GLU A 216 20.74 16.84 34.22
N GLU A 217 21.43 17.95 33.94
CA GLU A 217 21.92 18.86 35.00
C GLU A 217 20.77 19.46 35.85
N THR A 218 19.50 19.34 35.40
CA THR A 218 18.31 19.81 36.14
C THR A 218 17.33 18.72 36.59
N ALA A 219 17.52 17.44 36.27
CA ALA A 219 16.60 16.40 36.75
C ALA A 219 17.26 15.01 36.85
N LYS A 220 17.36 14.49 38.08
CA LYS A 220 17.82 13.13 38.37
C LYS A 220 16.79 12.05 37.97
N LYS A 221 17.35 10.89 37.60
CA LYS A 221 16.83 9.50 37.69
C LYS A 221 16.05 9.08 36.43
N LYS A 222 16.27 7.92 35.77
CA LYS A 222 16.71 6.59 36.21
C LYS A 222 17.04 5.74 34.97
N GLU A 223 18.12 4.95 35.01
CA GLU A 223 18.58 4.08 33.92
C GLU A 223 17.63 2.91 33.62
N SER A 224 17.52 2.58 32.32
CA SER A 224 17.28 1.23 31.81
C SER A 224 18.00 1.06 30.47
N ASN A 225 18.97 0.14 30.42
CA ASN A 225 19.75 -0.20 29.22
C ASN A 225 18.98 -1.19 28.31
N ALA A 226 17.87 -0.73 27.74
CA ALA A 226 17.17 -1.41 26.65
C ALA A 226 16.85 -0.38 25.56
N PHE A 227 16.92 -0.78 24.29
CA PHE A 227 16.51 0.07 23.17
C PHE A 227 15.04 0.48 23.39
N PRO A 228 14.71 1.77 23.55
CA PRO A 228 13.33 2.14 23.80
C PRO A 228 12.49 1.75 22.57
N GLU A 229 11.44 0.96 22.79
CA GLU A 229 10.44 0.59 21.78
C GLU A 229 9.85 1.81 21.04
N SER A 230 10.03 3.00 21.62
CA SER A 230 9.64 4.31 21.12
C SER A 230 10.77 5.12 20.45
N PHE A 231 11.77 4.50 19.80
CA PHE A 231 12.52 5.22 18.75
C PHE A 231 11.60 5.41 17.54
N SER A 232 10.69 6.36 17.70
CA SER A 232 9.89 6.91 16.63
C SER A 232 10.83 7.71 15.74
N ALA A 233 10.85 7.38 14.45
CA ALA A 233 11.48 8.19 13.43
C ALA A 233 10.94 9.63 13.36
N SER A 234 10.02 10.02 14.25
CA SER A 234 9.62 11.39 14.51
C SER A 234 10.78 12.32 14.88
N MET A 235 11.88 11.83 15.48
CA MET A 235 13.07 12.68 15.71
C MET A 235 13.87 12.99 14.43
N VAL A 236 13.60 12.29 13.32
CA VAL A 236 14.20 12.53 11.99
C VAL A 236 13.12 13.06 11.02
N GLU A 237 12.15 13.82 11.55
CA GLU A 237 11.00 14.30 10.81
C GLU A 237 11.34 15.35 9.74
N ASP A 238 12.28 16.26 10.05
CA ASP A 238 12.34 17.54 9.33
C ASP A 238 13.68 17.90 8.69
N SER A 239 14.65 16.99 8.71
CA SER A 239 15.85 17.26 7.90
C SER A 239 15.50 17.15 6.41
N GLN A 240 15.84 18.19 5.64
CA GLN A 240 15.73 18.16 4.18
C GLN A 240 16.45 16.93 3.60
N THR A 241 17.56 16.51 4.22
CA THR A 241 18.31 15.31 3.89
C THR A 241 17.47 14.03 4.02
N ALA A 242 16.72 13.86 5.11
CA ALA A 242 15.84 12.70 5.29
C ALA A 242 14.70 12.67 4.27
N ARG A 243 14.12 13.85 3.97
CA ARG A 243 13.08 14.00 2.95
C ARG A 243 13.61 13.63 1.56
N GLN A 244 14.79 14.13 1.20
CA GLN A 244 15.46 13.80 -0.06
C GLN A 244 15.78 12.31 -0.15
N LEU A 245 16.37 11.72 0.89
CA LEU A 245 16.72 10.29 0.91
C LEU A 245 15.50 9.40 0.65
N ARG A 246 14.36 9.70 1.28
CA ARG A 246 13.11 8.96 1.06
C ARG A 246 12.56 9.17 -0.34
N SER A 247 12.66 10.39 -0.88
CA SER A 247 12.26 10.70 -2.26
C SER A 247 13.09 9.93 -3.27
N ASP A 248 14.41 9.89 -3.09
CA ASP A 248 15.34 9.20 -3.97
C ASP A 248 15.12 7.67 -3.94
N LEU A 249 14.90 7.10 -2.75
CA LEU A 249 14.56 5.69 -2.61
C LEU A 249 13.21 5.39 -3.28
N ALA A 250 12.20 6.25 -3.13
CA ALA A 250 10.92 6.06 -3.81
C ALA A 250 11.08 6.14 -5.35
N ALA A 251 11.93 7.03 -5.86
CA ALA A 251 12.25 7.13 -7.28
C ALA A 251 13.01 5.89 -7.81
N LEU A 252 13.94 5.34 -7.01
CA LEU A 252 14.61 4.07 -7.34
C LEU A 252 13.59 2.93 -7.51
N LEU A 253 12.64 2.81 -6.56
CA LEU A 253 11.58 1.80 -6.63
C LEU A 253 10.66 2.02 -7.83
N HIS A 254 10.31 3.27 -8.11
CA HIS A 254 9.53 3.65 -9.29
C HIS A 254 10.25 3.21 -10.57
N HIS A 255 11.54 3.47 -10.68
CA HIS A 255 12.35 3.07 -11.84
C HIS A 255 12.30 1.55 -12.11
N HIS A 256 12.34 0.72 -11.06
CA HIS A 256 12.23 -0.74 -11.21
C HIS A 256 10.87 -1.16 -11.76
N VAL A 257 9.77 -0.57 -11.29
CA VAL A 257 8.41 -0.88 -11.80
C VAL A 257 8.22 -0.32 -13.21
N GLU A 258 8.73 0.88 -13.47
CA GLU A 258 8.67 1.51 -14.79
C GLU A 258 9.43 0.69 -15.84
N ARG A 259 10.59 0.14 -15.47
CA ARG A 259 11.32 -0.81 -16.32
C ARG A 259 10.49 -2.05 -16.64
N LEU A 260 9.81 -2.63 -15.66
CA LEU A 260 8.92 -3.78 -15.90
C LEU A 260 7.78 -3.43 -16.86
N ARG A 261 7.21 -2.24 -16.72
CA ARG A 261 6.19 -1.74 -17.65
C ARG A 261 6.72 -1.66 -19.08
N TYR A 262 7.93 -1.11 -19.26
CA TYR A 262 8.56 -1.06 -20.59
C TYR A 262 8.79 -2.47 -21.16
N GLU A 263 9.31 -3.41 -20.36
CA GLU A 263 9.51 -4.80 -20.77
C GLU A 263 8.19 -5.49 -21.17
N ALA A 264 7.12 -5.29 -20.38
CA ALA A 264 5.78 -5.79 -20.67
C ALA A 264 5.17 -5.18 -21.96
N SER A 265 5.50 -3.93 -22.26
CA SER A 265 5.05 -3.25 -23.48
C SER A 265 5.75 -3.82 -24.73
N LEU A 266 7.05 -4.12 -24.64
CA LEU A 266 7.82 -4.71 -25.73
C LEU A 266 7.33 -6.13 -26.08
N ASN A 267 7.03 -6.93 -25.06
CA ASN A 267 6.52 -8.30 -25.25
C ASN A 267 5.12 -8.37 -25.87
N ASN A 268 4.37 -7.26 -25.84
CA ASN A 268 3.05 -7.14 -26.45
C ASN A 268 3.11 -6.58 -27.89
N THR A 269 4.29 -6.33 -28.45
CA THR A 269 4.41 -6.15 -29.90
C THR A 269 4.12 -7.49 -30.59
N PRO A 270 3.23 -7.55 -31.59
CA PRO A 270 2.88 -8.80 -32.24
C PRO A 270 4.10 -9.35 -33.01
N SER A 271 4.89 -10.20 -32.36
CA SER A 271 5.79 -11.10 -33.09
C SER A 271 4.90 -12.15 -33.79
N PRO A 272 5.14 -12.49 -35.06
CA PRO A 272 4.24 -13.33 -35.85
C PRO A 272 4.16 -14.81 -35.39
N THR A 273 4.73 -15.21 -34.25
CA THR A 273 4.99 -16.64 -33.97
C THR A 273 4.80 -17.15 -32.54
N LYS A 274 4.10 -16.47 -31.62
CA LYS A 274 3.85 -17.09 -30.29
C LYS A 274 2.41 -16.98 -29.78
N ASN A 275 1.59 -17.90 -30.28
CA ASN A 275 0.42 -18.40 -29.54
C ASN A 275 0.91 -19.37 -28.47
N SER A 276 1.05 -18.89 -27.24
CA SER A 276 1.04 -19.75 -26.06
C SER A 276 0.41 -18.99 -24.90
N SER A 277 -0.92 -18.89 -24.93
CA SER A 277 -1.73 -18.50 -23.78
C SER A 277 -1.76 -19.67 -22.80
N LEU A 278 -1.11 -19.49 -21.64
CA LEU A 278 -1.37 -20.30 -20.46
C LEU A 278 -2.70 -19.82 -19.86
N PHE A 279 -3.75 -20.62 -20.08
CA PHE A 279 -4.99 -20.54 -19.32
C PHE A 279 -4.75 -21.15 -17.94
N PHE A 280 -5.08 -20.41 -16.87
CA PHE A 280 -5.33 -20.97 -15.55
C PHE A 280 -6.81 -21.35 -15.44
#